data_AF-A0AAU1MPN7-F1
#
_entry.id   AF-A0AAU1MPN7-F1
#
_cell.length_a   1.000
_cell.length_b   1.000
_cell.length_c   1.000
_cell.angle_alpha   90.00
_cell.angle_beta   90.00
_cell.angle_gamma   90.00
#
_symmetry.space_group_name_H-M   'P 1'
#
loop_
_entity.id
_entity.type
_entity.pdbx_description
1 polymer ?
#
loop_
_entity_poly.entity_id
_entity_poly.type
_entity_poly.pdbx_seq_one_letter_code
_entity_poly.pdbx_strand_id
1 'polypeptide(L)'
;MDAPPATYRLWRDVGLRGYGPDGLPSGRFRGRWAARTATFSDLMVRTGLRLTEQASVTVFEIPTSIALGGYQPFWLPGMIAKNFSARWVYVPRSTVQELIAYVEWDRAEVVEQARAAGRYQRIRRPLVIADPSRPHVVHRLSAGGVHRKRLQDFSPVERRRLLRETEDGLEPAMLWLNENGLPMSVSGWQAVFSTTNDRCHALDRAVGPGCMGARCVEPTTSPP
;
A
#
# COMPACT_ATOMS: atom_id res chain seq x y z
N MET A 1 15.76 12.80 2.05
CA MET A 1 14.59 12.54 1.18
C MET A 1 14.56 13.74 0.26
N ASP A 2 15.40 13.78 -0.77
CA ASP A 2 15.71 15.05 -1.45
C ASP A 2 15.72 14.86 -2.96
N ALA A 3 14.63 14.31 -3.47
CA ALA A 3 14.33 14.39 -4.89
C ALA A 3 13.49 15.65 -5.15
N PRO A 4 13.89 16.52 -6.09
CA PRO A 4 13.02 17.60 -6.54
C PRO A 4 11.65 17.04 -6.96
N PRO A 5 10.52 17.73 -6.69
CA PRO A 5 9.18 17.25 -7.01
C PRO A 5 9.00 16.82 -8.48
N ALA A 6 9.72 17.47 -9.40
CA ALA A 6 9.71 17.13 -10.83
C ALA A 6 10.34 15.75 -11.11
N THR A 7 11.47 15.44 -10.48
CA THR A 7 12.18 14.16 -10.66
C THR A 7 11.34 12.99 -10.15
N TYR A 8 10.68 13.15 -8.99
CA TYR A 8 9.77 12.13 -8.49
C TYR A 8 8.57 11.91 -9.42
N ARG A 9 7.93 12.99 -9.91
CA ARG A 9 6.80 12.88 -10.85
C ARG A 9 7.19 12.12 -12.11
N LEU A 10 8.34 12.46 -12.69
CA LEU A 10 8.85 11.79 -13.88
C LEU A 10 9.14 10.30 -13.61
N TRP A 11 9.82 9.97 -12.50
CA TRP A 11 10.05 8.58 -12.09
C TRP A 11 8.75 7.79 -11.88
N ARG A 12 7.76 8.42 -11.23
CA ARG A 12 6.44 7.80 -10.98
C ARG A 12 5.69 7.59 -12.29
N ASP A 13 5.61 8.61 -13.14
CA ASP A 13 4.80 8.57 -14.36
C ASP A 13 5.44 7.62 -15.40
N VAL A 14 6.76 7.65 -15.58
CA VAL A 14 7.47 6.73 -16.48
C VAL A 14 7.52 5.32 -15.92
N GLY A 15 8.04 5.18 -14.70
CA GLY A 15 8.37 3.87 -14.18
C GLY A 15 7.17 3.11 -13.60
N LEU A 16 6.32 3.77 -12.82
CA LEU A 16 5.19 3.12 -12.13
C LEU A 16 3.92 3.12 -12.98
N ARG A 17 3.68 4.18 -13.75
CA ARG A 17 2.46 4.35 -14.55
C ARG A 17 2.64 4.09 -16.04
N GLY A 18 3.88 3.95 -16.52
CA GLY A 18 4.17 3.54 -17.88
C GLY A 18 3.96 4.59 -18.94
N TYR A 19 4.01 5.87 -18.58
CA TYR A 19 4.02 6.96 -19.55
C TYR A 19 5.41 7.09 -20.20
N GLY A 20 5.44 7.58 -21.44
CA GLY A 20 6.65 8.07 -22.09
C GLY A 20 7.10 9.41 -21.50
N PRO A 21 8.30 9.88 -21.88
CA PRO A 21 8.79 11.20 -21.46
C PRO A 21 7.95 12.34 -22.05
N ASP A 22 7.21 12.07 -23.12
CA ASP A 22 6.22 12.94 -23.75
C ASP A 22 4.88 13.00 -22.99
N GLY A 23 4.73 12.20 -21.92
CA GLY A 23 3.50 12.10 -21.14
C GLY A 23 2.43 11.22 -21.78
N LEU A 24 2.73 10.49 -22.86
CA LEU A 24 1.79 9.59 -23.52
C LEU A 24 1.89 8.16 -22.98
N PRO A 25 0.80 7.39 -22.86
CA PRO A 25 0.88 5.99 -22.44
C PRO A 25 1.77 5.16 -23.37
N SER A 26 2.69 4.38 -22.79
CA SER A 26 3.53 3.46 -23.57
C SER A 26 2.76 2.20 -23.95
N GLY A 27 2.69 1.88 -25.24
CA GLY A 27 2.10 0.62 -25.74
C GLY A 27 2.83 -0.66 -25.27
N ARG A 28 4.02 -0.53 -24.67
CA ARG A 28 4.77 -1.65 -24.08
C ARG A 28 4.43 -1.88 -22.61
N PHE A 29 3.73 -0.94 -21.97
CA PHE A 29 3.39 -1.01 -20.56
C PHE A 29 2.10 -1.81 -20.36
N ARG A 30 2.22 -2.96 -19.70
CA ARG A 30 1.10 -3.85 -19.38
C ARG A 30 0.54 -3.62 -17.96
N GLY A 31 1.01 -2.60 -17.24
CA GLY A 31 0.93 -2.53 -15.78
C GLY A 31 -0.50 -2.51 -15.22
N ARG A 32 -0.99 -3.70 -14.85
CA ARG A 32 -2.33 -3.91 -14.26
C ARG A 32 -2.53 -3.32 -12.88
N TRP A 33 -1.49 -2.73 -12.26
CA TRP A 33 -1.53 -2.19 -10.89
C TRP A 33 -0.80 -0.86 -10.78
N ALA A 34 -0.83 -0.09 -11.87
CA ALA A 34 -0.19 1.23 -11.95
C ALA A 34 -0.79 2.19 -10.91
N ALA A 35 -2.12 2.19 -10.75
CA ALA A 35 -2.81 3.03 -9.77
C ALA A 35 -2.38 2.68 -8.35
N ARG A 36 -2.58 1.43 -7.89
CA ARG A 36 -2.10 0.94 -6.57
C ARG A 36 -0.66 1.36 -6.28
N THR A 37 0.22 1.10 -7.25
CA THR A 37 1.66 1.30 -7.08
C THR A 37 2.02 2.79 -7.01
N ALA A 38 1.41 3.61 -7.85
CA ALA A 38 1.56 5.06 -7.81
C ALA A 38 1.04 5.62 -6.48
N THR A 39 -0.17 5.23 -6.04
CA THR A 39 -0.75 5.65 -4.76
C THR A 39 0.13 5.26 -3.58
N PHE A 40 0.74 4.07 -3.59
CA PHE A 40 1.69 3.66 -2.56
C PHE A 40 2.90 4.61 -2.53
N SER A 41 3.50 4.89 -3.68
CA SER A 41 4.64 5.80 -3.75
C SER A 41 4.28 7.25 -3.40
N ASP A 42 3.12 7.74 -3.84
CA ASP A 42 2.64 9.10 -3.55
C ASP A 42 2.41 9.28 -2.06
N LEU A 43 1.82 8.28 -1.40
CA LEU A 43 1.66 8.27 0.05
C LEU A 43 3.01 8.32 0.77
N MET A 44 3.98 7.48 0.38
CA MET A 44 5.33 7.50 0.97
C MET A 44 5.99 8.87 0.83
N VAL A 45 5.98 9.43 -0.39
CA VAL A 45 6.67 10.69 -0.69
C VAL A 45 6.03 11.88 0.01
N ARG A 46 4.70 11.89 0.15
CA ARG A 46 3.97 13.01 0.74
C ARG A 46 3.88 12.97 2.27
N THR A 47 4.13 11.82 2.88
CA THR A 47 3.98 11.63 4.34
C THR A 47 5.28 11.26 5.05
N GLY A 48 6.32 10.83 4.32
CA GLY A 48 7.57 10.34 4.90
C GLY A 48 7.45 8.99 5.60
N LEU A 49 6.38 8.23 5.37
CA LEU A 49 6.25 6.87 5.89
C LEU A 49 7.37 5.97 5.36
N ARG A 50 7.91 5.12 6.24
CA ARG A 50 8.83 4.07 5.79
C ARG A 50 8.07 2.97 5.07
N LEU A 51 8.76 2.26 4.17
CA LEU A 51 8.17 1.18 3.40
C LEU A 51 7.52 0.11 4.29
N THR A 52 8.20 -0.34 5.35
CA THR A 52 7.68 -1.36 6.28
C THR A 52 6.48 -0.88 7.08
N GLU A 53 6.50 0.39 7.51
CA GLU A 53 5.39 1.05 8.22
C GLU A 53 4.15 1.05 7.31
N GLN A 54 4.29 1.63 6.11
CA GLN A 54 3.19 1.77 5.16
C GLN A 54 2.67 0.44 4.63
N ALA A 55 3.55 -0.53 4.38
CA ALA A 55 3.16 -1.87 3.94
C ALA A 55 2.34 -2.64 4.99
N SER A 56 2.36 -2.20 6.25
CA SER A 56 1.68 -2.84 7.39
C SER A 56 0.35 -2.17 7.79
N VAL A 57 -0.05 -1.11 7.07
CA VAL A 57 -1.29 -0.35 7.36
C VAL A 57 -2.53 -1.13 6.90
N THR A 58 -3.60 -1.04 7.68
CA THR A 58 -4.91 -1.63 7.39
C THR A 58 -5.91 -0.60 6.88
N VAL A 59 -6.99 -1.08 6.25
CA VAL A 59 -8.12 -0.26 5.79
C VAL A 59 -8.84 0.48 6.92
N PHE A 60 -8.66 0.05 8.17
CA PHE A 60 -9.25 0.67 9.36
C PHE A 60 -8.38 1.75 10.00
N GLU A 61 -7.12 1.84 9.62
CA GLU A 61 -6.18 2.83 10.16
C GLU A 61 -6.06 4.03 9.22
N ILE A 62 -5.99 3.81 7.90
CA ILE A 62 -5.78 4.90 6.93
C ILE A 62 -7.10 5.62 6.59
N PRO A 63 -7.10 6.95 6.35
CA PRO A 63 -8.26 7.63 5.80
C PRO A 63 -8.63 7.06 4.42
N THR A 64 -9.80 6.44 4.36
CA THR A 64 -10.47 5.98 3.13
C THR A 64 -11.81 6.69 2.93
N SER A 65 -11.96 7.85 3.55
CA SER A 65 -13.08 8.78 3.35
C SER A 65 -12.56 10.21 3.52
N ILE A 66 -13.31 11.17 3.00
CA ILE A 66 -12.92 12.58 3.02
C ILE A 66 -13.72 13.31 4.10
N ALA A 67 -13.03 13.81 5.13
CA ALA A 67 -13.60 14.79 6.05
C ALA A 67 -13.34 16.23 5.56
N LEU A 68 -13.92 17.20 6.27
CA LEU A 68 -13.60 18.62 6.06
C LEU A 68 -12.11 18.88 6.36
N GLY A 69 -11.46 19.72 5.56
CA GLY A 69 -10.03 20.08 5.71
C GLY A 69 -9.11 19.51 4.61
N GLY A 70 -7.90 20.07 4.55
CA GLY A 70 -6.90 19.74 3.52
C GLY A 70 -6.07 18.49 3.80
N TYR A 71 -5.83 18.16 5.07
CA TYR A 71 -5.07 16.99 5.50
C TYR A 71 -5.94 16.11 6.40
N GLN A 72 -5.84 14.80 6.21
CA GLN A 72 -6.59 13.79 6.96
C GLN A 72 -5.61 13.00 7.85
N PRO A 73 -5.75 13.06 9.18
CA PRO A 73 -4.83 12.39 10.08
C PRO A 73 -5.15 10.89 10.20
N PHE A 74 -4.12 10.08 10.43
CA PHE A 74 -4.27 8.78 11.06
C PHE A 74 -3.18 8.49 12.08
N TRP A 75 -3.50 7.60 13.02
CA TRP A 75 -2.54 7.15 14.02
C TRP A 75 -1.73 5.97 13.48
N LEU A 76 -0.40 6.10 13.42
CA LEU A 76 0.52 5.01 13.10
C LEU A 76 0.90 4.27 14.40
N PRO A 77 0.52 2.99 14.58
CA PRO A 77 0.84 2.26 15.82
C PRO A 77 2.32 1.98 15.99
N GLY A 78 2.78 2.04 17.25
CA GLY A 78 4.16 1.71 17.62
C GLY A 78 4.58 0.32 17.14
N MET A 79 3.69 -0.68 17.20
CA MET A 79 4.00 -2.05 16.77
C MET A 79 4.42 -2.20 15.31
N ILE A 80 4.05 -1.25 14.44
CA ILE A 80 4.48 -1.23 13.04
C ILE A 80 5.43 -0.08 12.72
N ALA A 81 5.55 0.90 13.62
CA ALA A 81 6.48 2.02 13.50
C ALA A 81 7.91 1.57 13.80
N LYS A 82 8.89 2.12 13.08
CA LYS A 82 10.30 1.86 13.43
C LYS A 82 10.56 2.35 14.86
N ASN A 83 11.33 1.58 15.61
CA ASN A 83 11.69 1.88 17.01
C ASN A 83 10.45 2.15 17.88
N PHE A 84 9.29 1.57 17.55
CA PHE A 84 8.04 1.79 18.27
C PHE A 84 7.56 3.26 18.33
N SER A 85 8.02 4.10 17.40
CA SER A 85 7.68 5.53 17.34
C SER A 85 6.28 5.76 16.79
N ALA A 86 5.28 5.52 17.63
CA ALA A 86 3.88 5.80 17.34
C ALA A 86 3.66 7.31 17.15
N ARG A 87 2.89 7.69 16.13
CA ARG A 87 2.69 9.11 15.77
C ARG A 87 1.45 9.34 14.92
N TRP A 88 0.96 10.58 14.96
CA TRP A 88 0.02 11.06 13.95
C TRP A 88 0.73 11.29 12.62
N VAL A 89 0.11 10.82 11.54
CA VAL A 89 0.54 11.02 10.16
C VAL A 89 -0.58 11.73 9.41
N TYR A 90 -0.23 12.78 8.67
CA TYR A 90 -1.20 13.64 7.99
C TYR A 90 -1.14 13.40 6.49
N VAL A 91 -2.24 12.90 5.92
CA VAL A 91 -2.34 12.55 4.49
C VAL A 91 -3.00 13.69 3.73
N PRO A 92 -2.39 14.24 2.66
CA PRO A 92 -3.04 15.26 1.84
C PRO A 92 -4.34 14.75 1.21
N ARG A 93 -5.35 15.62 1.08
CA ARG A 93 -6.65 15.29 0.48
C ARG A 93 -6.54 14.59 -0.89
N SER A 94 -5.61 15.03 -1.75
CA SER A 94 -5.41 14.41 -3.07
C SER A 94 -4.99 12.94 -2.97
N THR A 95 -4.14 12.62 -2.00
CA THR A 95 -3.68 11.24 -1.76
C THR A 95 -4.78 10.40 -1.11
N VAL A 96 -5.65 11.01 -0.29
CA VAL A 96 -6.86 10.32 0.20
C VAL A 96 -7.79 9.98 -0.94
N GLN A 97 -7.96 10.85 -1.94
CA GLN A 97 -8.76 10.55 -3.14
C GLN A 97 -8.16 9.38 -3.94
N GLU A 98 -6.83 9.33 -4.09
CA GLU A 98 -6.14 8.20 -4.72
C GLU A 98 -6.30 6.89 -3.92
N LEU A 99 -6.28 6.95 -2.59
CA LEU A 99 -6.52 5.80 -1.71
C LEU A 99 -7.96 5.30 -1.82
N ILE A 100 -8.94 6.19 -1.87
CA ILE A 100 -10.35 5.85 -2.08
C ILE A 100 -10.50 5.13 -3.42
N ALA A 101 -9.97 5.70 -4.50
CA ALA A 101 -10.04 5.07 -5.83
C ALA A 101 -9.38 3.68 -5.82
N TYR A 102 -8.20 3.53 -5.22
CA TYR A 102 -7.56 2.21 -5.09
C TYR A 102 -8.44 1.22 -4.30
N VAL A 103 -9.06 1.64 -3.20
CA VAL A 103 -9.90 0.75 -2.37
C VAL A 103 -11.19 0.35 -3.08
N GLU A 104 -11.84 1.29 -3.78
CA GLU A 104 -13.12 1.07 -4.47
C GLU A 104 -12.97 0.26 -5.76
N TRP A 105 -11.87 0.40 -6.48
CA TRP A 105 -11.69 -0.21 -7.80
C TRP A 105 -10.68 -1.36 -7.76
N ASP A 106 -9.37 -1.06 -7.81
CA ASP A 106 -8.31 -2.08 -7.94
C ASP A 106 -8.36 -3.12 -6.81
N ARG A 107 -8.52 -2.65 -5.55
CA ARG A 107 -8.51 -3.52 -4.38
C ARG A 107 -9.76 -4.38 -4.32
N ALA A 108 -10.93 -3.79 -4.60
CA ALA A 108 -12.20 -4.50 -4.60
C ALA A 108 -12.18 -5.64 -5.63
N GLU A 109 -11.66 -5.39 -6.82
CA GLU A 109 -11.52 -6.38 -7.90
C GLU A 109 -10.66 -7.59 -7.46
N VAL A 110 -9.46 -7.37 -6.91
CA VAL A 110 -8.60 -8.49 -6.47
C VAL A 110 -9.18 -9.25 -5.29
N VAL A 111 -9.95 -8.57 -4.42
CA VAL A 111 -10.64 -9.20 -3.29
C VAL A 111 -11.74 -10.10 -3.79
N GLU A 112 -12.57 -9.63 -4.73
CA GLU A 112 -13.63 -10.42 -5.35
C GLU A 112 -13.06 -11.68 -6.02
N GLN A 113 -12.02 -11.53 -6.85
CA GLN A 113 -11.37 -12.64 -7.53
C GLN A 113 -10.75 -13.65 -6.55
N ALA A 114 -10.11 -13.17 -5.48
CA ALA A 114 -9.50 -14.03 -4.46
C ALA A 114 -10.55 -14.77 -3.63
N ARG A 115 -11.67 -14.12 -3.33
CA ARG A 115 -12.82 -14.69 -2.65
C ARG A 115 -13.48 -15.77 -3.50
N ALA A 116 -13.75 -15.50 -4.78
CA ALA A 116 -14.29 -16.48 -5.72
C ALA A 116 -13.37 -17.70 -5.85
N ALA A 117 -12.05 -17.50 -5.80
CA ALA A 117 -11.07 -18.57 -5.78
C ALA A 117 -10.92 -19.29 -4.42
N GLY A 118 -11.66 -18.88 -3.38
CA GLY A 118 -11.62 -19.46 -2.03
C GLY A 118 -10.30 -19.26 -1.29
N ARG A 119 -9.53 -18.20 -1.61
CA ARG A 119 -8.16 -18.02 -1.09
C ARG A 119 -8.15 -17.73 0.40
N TYR A 120 -9.13 -16.97 0.91
CA TYR A 120 -9.15 -16.53 2.30
C TYR A 120 -9.48 -17.64 3.29
N GLN A 121 -10.30 -18.61 2.89
CA GLN A 121 -10.62 -19.81 3.68
C GLN A 121 -9.39 -20.70 3.91
N ARG A 122 -8.36 -20.60 3.04
CA ARG A 122 -7.12 -21.38 3.15
C ARG A 122 -6.07 -20.74 4.07
N ILE A 123 -6.31 -19.53 4.57
CA ILE A 123 -5.37 -18.85 5.48
C ILE A 123 -5.33 -19.58 6.81
N ARG A 124 -4.15 -20.08 7.18
CA ARG A 124 -3.94 -20.78 8.46
C ARG A 124 -4.01 -19.80 9.63
N ARG A 125 -4.77 -20.18 10.67
CA ARG A 125 -4.93 -19.43 11.93
C ARG A 125 -5.33 -17.97 11.68
N PRO A 126 -6.45 -17.70 10.98
CA PRO A 126 -6.84 -16.34 10.66
C PRO A 126 -7.13 -15.54 11.94
N LEU A 127 -6.91 -14.23 11.86
CA LEU A 127 -7.30 -13.26 12.88
C LEU A 127 -8.46 -12.46 12.28
N VAL A 128 -9.61 -12.44 12.92
CA VAL A 128 -10.84 -11.90 12.30
C VAL A 128 -11.35 -10.69 13.07
N ILE A 129 -11.57 -9.60 12.35
CA ILE A 129 -12.35 -8.45 12.79
C ILE A 129 -13.80 -8.74 12.39
N ALA A 130 -14.58 -9.23 13.35
CA ALA A 130 -15.96 -9.65 13.12
C ALA A 130 -16.94 -8.46 13.04
N ASP A 131 -16.61 -7.36 13.72
CA ASP A 131 -17.42 -6.14 13.73
C ASP A 131 -16.60 -4.98 13.16
N PRO A 132 -16.84 -4.58 11.89
CA PRO A 132 -16.17 -3.44 11.28
C PRO A 132 -16.42 -2.11 11.99
N SER A 133 -17.48 -1.97 12.79
CA SER A 133 -17.74 -0.77 13.62
C SER A 133 -16.85 -0.73 14.88
N ARG A 134 -16.28 -1.89 15.26
CA ARG A 134 -15.31 -2.04 16.35
C ARG A 134 -14.01 -2.66 15.83
N PRO A 135 -13.36 -2.03 14.84
CA PRO A 135 -12.21 -2.64 14.15
C PRO A 135 -10.98 -2.77 15.04
N HIS A 136 -10.98 -2.07 16.17
CA HIS A 136 -9.96 -2.19 17.19
C HIS A 136 -10.02 -3.53 17.93
N VAL A 137 -11.10 -4.31 17.86
CA VAL A 137 -11.20 -5.64 18.52
C VAL A 137 -11.00 -6.74 17.49
N VAL A 138 -9.89 -7.47 17.63
CA VAL A 138 -9.58 -8.61 16.76
C VAL A 138 -9.76 -9.91 17.52
N HIS A 139 -10.50 -10.84 16.93
CA HIS A 139 -10.71 -12.19 17.45
C HIS A 139 -9.68 -13.15 16.87
N ARG A 140 -8.99 -13.87 17.76
CA ARG A 140 -8.18 -15.03 17.37
C ARG A 140 -9.05 -16.29 17.44
N LEU A 141 -9.32 -16.90 16.29
CA LEU A 141 -9.97 -18.21 16.22
C LEU A 141 -8.94 -19.29 16.61
N SER A 142 -9.15 -19.95 17.74
CA SER A 142 -8.29 -21.03 18.22
C SER A 142 -9.09 -22.11 18.93
N ALA A 143 -8.56 -23.33 18.99
CA ALA A 143 -9.22 -24.46 19.66
C ALA A 143 -9.48 -24.23 21.16
N GLY A 144 -8.76 -23.28 21.80
CA GLY A 144 -8.94 -22.91 23.21
C GLY A 144 -9.90 -21.75 23.47
N GLY A 145 -10.63 -21.28 22.45
CA GLY A 145 -11.60 -20.19 22.56
C GLY A 145 -11.21 -18.91 21.81
N VAL A 146 -12.01 -17.86 22.01
CA VAL A 146 -11.85 -16.55 21.36
C VAL A 146 -11.06 -15.61 22.28
N HIS A 147 -9.83 -15.29 21.88
CA HIS A 147 -9.04 -14.25 22.53
C HIS A 147 -9.19 -12.92 21.79
N ARG A 148 -9.44 -11.84 22.55
CA ARG A 148 -9.52 -10.47 22.05
C ARG A 148 -8.16 -9.77 22.20
N LYS A 149 -7.71 -9.10 21.14
CA LYS A 149 -6.51 -8.24 21.15
C LYS A 149 -6.78 -7.00 20.33
N ARG A 150 -6.13 -5.87 20.67
CA ARG A 150 -6.31 -4.64 19.90
C ARG A 150 -5.57 -4.68 18.58
N LEU A 151 -6.16 -4.13 17.51
CA LEU A 151 -5.53 -4.04 16.18
C LEU A 151 -4.11 -3.42 16.22
N GLN A 152 -3.95 -2.37 17.02
CA GLN A 152 -2.67 -1.67 17.18
C GLN A 152 -1.56 -2.52 17.83
N ASP A 153 -1.92 -3.61 18.53
CA ASP A 153 -0.98 -4.47 19.25
C ASP A 153 -0.42 -5.60 18.37
N PHE A 154 -0.88 -5.72 17.11
CA PHE A 154 -0.42 -6.76 16.17
C PHE A 154 0.83 -6.34 15.40
N SER A 155 1.81 -7.26 15.35
CA SER A 155 3.04 -7.07 14.58
C SER A 155 2.77 -7.09 13.06
N PRO A 156 3.69 -6.57 12.22
CA PRO A 156 3.57 -6.66 10.77
C PRO A 156 3.27 -8.08 10.26
N VAL A 157 3.92 -9.10 10.85
CA VAL A 157 3.71 -10.50 10.46
C VAL A 157 2.32 -11.00 10.83
N GLU A 158 1.82 -10.66 12.03
CA GLU A 158 0.47 -11.03 12.43
C GLU A 158 -0.59 -10.35 11.57
N ARG A 159 -0.36 -9.09 11.16
CA ARG A 159 -1.31 -8.32 10.35
C ARG A 159 -1.58 -8.93 8.97
N ARG A 160 -0.63 -9.68 8.42
CA ARG A 160 -0.78 -10.36 7.11
C ARG A 160 -1.86 -11.45 7.07
N ARG A 161 -2.37 -11.87 8.23
CA ARG A 161 -3.48 -12.83 8.35
C ARG A 161 -4.71 -12.22 9.04
N LEU A 162 -4.76 -10.89 9.16
CA LEU A 162 -5.96 -10.18 9.57
C LEU A 162 -6.96 -10.20 8.42
N LEU A 163 -8.17 -10.64 8.73
CA LEU A 163 -9.34 -10.61 7.87
C LEU A 163 -10.42 -9.76 8.53
N ARG A 164 -11.28 -9.14 7.73
CA ARG A 164 -12.56 -8.59 8.18
C ARG A 164 -13.70 -9.38 7.56
N GLU A 165 -14.77 -9.55 8.31
CA GLU A 165 -16.03 -10.05 7.78
C GLU A 165 -16.79 -8.91 7.09
N THR A 166 -17.32 -9.20 5.90
CA THR A 166 -18.22 -8.32 5.14
C THR A 166 -19.44 -9.11 4.69
N GLU A 167 -20.43 -8.42 4.12
CA GLU A 167 -21.64 -9.06 3.57
C GLU A 167 -21.29 -10.11 2.50
N ASP A 168 -20.26 -9.86 1.69
CA ASP A 168 -19.79 -10.81 0.68
C ASP A 168 -18.87 -11.90 1.26
N GLY A 169 -18.56 -11.88 2.55
CA GLY A 169 -17.67 -12.81 3.23
C GLY A 169 -16.31 -12.21 3.60
N LEU A 170 -15.31 -13.08 3.80
CA LEU A 170 -13.99 -12.66 4.30
C LEU A 170 -13.22 -11.84 3.26
N GLU A 171 -12.47 -10.85 3.75
CA GLU A 171 -11.44 -10.16 2.99
C GLU A 171 -10.26 -9.74 3.89
N PRO A 172 -9.06 -9.48 3.37
CA PRO A 172 -7.94 -9.02 4.18
C PRO A 172 -8.23 -7.65 4.80
N ALA A 173 -7.80 -7.42 6.04
CA ALA A 173 -7.82 -6.07 6.63
C ALA A 173 -6.65 -5.21 6.11
N MET A 174 -5.60 -5.85 5.58
CA MET A 174 -4.45 -5.15 4.99
C MET A 174 -4.90 -4.28 3.82
N LEU A 175 -4.39 -3.05 3.78
CA LEU A 175 -4.72 -2.09 2.72
C LEU A 175 -4.14 -2.54 1.38
N TRP A 176 -2.84 -2.84 1.37
CA TRP A 176 -2.08 -3.12 0.16
C TRP A 176 -2.10 -4.60 -0.22
N LEU A 177 -2.71 -4.91 -1.36
CA LEU A 177 -2.84 -6.28 -1.86
C LEU A 177 -2.05 -6.49 -3.14
N ASN A 178 -1.54 -7.70 -3.33
CA ASN A 178 -0.97 -8.16 -4.58
C ASN A 178 -2.07 -8.62 -5.56
N GLU A 179 -1.68 -9.02 -6.76
CA GLU A 179 -2.56 -9.50 -7.82
C GLU A 179 -3.38 -10.76 -7.45
N ASN A 180 -2.99 -11.46 -6.38
CA ASN A 180 -3.72 -12.62 -5.87
C ASN A 180 -4.72 -12.26 -4.76
N GLY A 181 -4.89 -10.96 -4.47
CA GLY A 181 -5.75 -10.46 -3.38
C GLY A 181 -5.18 -10.76 -1.99
N LEU A 182 -3.87 -11.03 -1.88
CA LEU A 182 -3.17 -11.29 -0.62
C LEU A 182 -2.31 -10.10 -0.20
N PRO A 183 -1.99 -9.92 1.10
CA PRO A 183 -1.17 -8.80 1.54
C PRO A 183 0.19 -8.73 0.84
N MET A 184 0.45 -7.58 0.22
CA MET A 184 1.70 -7.29 -0.48
C MET A 184 2.89 -7.34 0.50
N SER A 185 3.97 -8.03 0.13
CA SER A 185 5.17 -8.09 0.98
C SER A 185 6.06 -6.86 0.79
N VAL A 186 6.89 -6.60 1.80
CA VAL A 186 7.98 -5.60 1.71
C VAL A 186 8.91 -5.90 0.53
N SER A 187 9.30 -7.16 0.35
CA SER A 187 10.13 -7.59 -0.79
C SER A 187 9.43 -7.40 -2.13
N GLY A 188 8.10 -7.56 -2.18
CA GLY A 188 7.31 -7.28 -3.37
C GLY A 188 7.35 -5.80 -3.73
N TRP A 189 7.26 -4.91 -2.73
CA TRP A 189 7.41 -3.47 -2.95
C TRP A 189 8.81 -3.09 -3.42
N GLN A 190 9.85 -3.68 -2.84
CA GLN A 190 11.24 -3.50 -3.30
C GLN A 190 11.41 -3.95 -4.75
N ALA A 191 10.84 -5.09 -5.14
CA ALA A 191 10.89 -5.56 -6.52
C ALA A 191 10.16 -4.62 -7.50
N VAL A 192 9.01 -4.05 -7.07
CA VAL A 192 8.30 -3.03 -7.85
C VAL A 192 9.17 -1.80 -8.06
N PHE A 193 9.83 -1.29 -7.02
CA PHE A 193 10.72 -0.13 -7.13
C PHE A 193 11.96 -0.42 -7.97
N SER A 194 12.57 -1.60 -7.83
CA SER A 194 13.67 -2.06 -8.70
C SER A 194 13.24 -2.07 -10.17
N THR A 195 12.10 -2.70 -10.49
CA THR A 195 11.57 -2.75 -11.86
C THR A 195 11.27 -1.35 -12.41
N THR A 196 10.85 -0.44 -11.54
CA THR A 196 10.58 0.96 -11.89
C THR A 196 11.86 1.69 -12.24
N ASN A 197 12.91 1.53 -11.44
CA ASN A 197 14.24 2.06 -11.71
C ASN A 197 14.79 1.52 -13.03
N ASP A 198 14.64 0.22 -13.30
CA ASP A 198 15.09 -0.40 -14.55
C ASP A 198 14.43 0.23 -15.78
N ARG A 199 13.12 0.55 -15.70
CA ARG A 199 12.40 1.25 -16.76
C ARG A 199 12.91 2.66 -16.98
N CYS A 200 13.09 3.41 -15.90
CA CYS A 200 13.65 4.76 -15.96
C CYS A 200 15.05 4.74 -16.59
N HIS A 201 15.93 3.85 -16.15
CA HIS A 201 17.26 3.69 -16.73
C HIS A 201 17.23 3.24 -18.20
N ALA A 202 16.30 2.38 -18.59
CA ALA A 202 16.14 1.98 -19.99
C ALA A 202 15.73 3.16 -20.88
N LEU A 203 14.84 4.04 -20.39
CA LEU A 203 14.45 5.24 -21.10
C LEU A 203 15.61 6.26 -21.20
N ASP A 204 16.36 6.48 -20.12
CA ASP A 204 17.56 7.34 -20.15
C ASP A 204 18.58 6.87 -21.20
N ARG A 205 18.79 5.55 -21.31
CA ARG A 205 19.65 4.99 -22.36
C ARG A 205 19.10 5.19 -23.78
N ALA A 206 17.78 5.20 -23.94
CA ALA A 206 17.14 5.32 -25.25
C ALA A 206 17.05 6.78 -25.75
N VAL A 207 16.96 7.76 -24.85
CA VAL A 207 16.74 9.18 -25.20
C VAL A 207 17.98 10.06 -24.94
N GLY A 208 18.98 9.55 -24.20
CA GLY A 208 20.25 10.21 -23.90
C GLY A 208 20.41 10.58 -22.41
N PRO A 209 21.64 10.50 -21.84
CA PRO A 209 21.86 10.77 -20.42
C PRO A 209 21.57 12.23 -20.08
N GLY A 210 20.62 12.46 -19.16
CA GLY A 210 20.24 13.80 -18.69
C GLY A 210 18.75 14.12 -18.81
N CYS A 211 17.96 13.31 -19.54
CA CYS A 211 16.53 13.54 -19.69
C CYS A 211 15.73 13.37 -18.37
N MET A 212 16.13 12.46 -17.47
CA MET A 212 15.49 12.30 -16.16
C MET A 212 16.09 13.11 -15.00
N GLY A 213 17.20 13.82 -15.21
CA GLY A 213 17.97 14.43 -14.12
C GLY A 213 18.65 13.36 -13.25
N ALA A 214 19.96 13.50 -13.03
CA ALA A 214 20.76 12.49 -12.33
C ALA A 214 20.27 12.23 -10.89
N ARG A 215 19.46 11.18 -10.72
CA ARG A 215 19.35 10.22 -9.58
C ARG A 215 17.95 9.60 -9.61
N CYS A 216 17.88 8.30 -9.92
CA CYS A 216 16.66 7.53 -9.69
C CYS A 216 16.28 7.62 -8.22
N VAL A 217 15.06 8.07 -7.95
CA VAL A 217 14.55 8.36 -6.63
C VAL A 217 13.96 7.08 -6.09
N GLU A 218 14.70 6.36 -5.26
CA GLU A 218 14.10 5.30 -4.48
C GLU A 218 13.46 5.93 -3.23
N PRO A 219 12.14 5.78 -2.99
CA PRO A 219 11.56 6.08 -1.70
C PRO A 219 12.28 5.19 -0.68
N THR A 220 13.06 5.80 0.21
CA THR A 220 14.02 5.11 1.09
C THR A 220 13.46 3.80 1.65
N THR A 221 13.99 2.68 1.17
CA THR A 221 13.78 1.34 1.72
C THR A 221 14.71 1.17 2.91
N SER A 222 14.65 2.05 3.91
CA SER A 222 15.46 1.83 5.12
C SER A 222 15.04 0.47 5.70
N PRO A 223 15.98 -0.49 5.86
CA PRO A 223 15.66 -1.72 6.56
C PRO A 223 15.28 -1.39 8.02
N PRO A 224 14.57 -2.32 8.69
CA PRO A 224 14.22 -2.16 10.11
C PRO A 224 15.43 -1.77 10.94
#